data_AF-A0A9X3TWE6-F1
#
_entry.id   AF-A0A9X3TWE6-F1
#
_cell.length_a   1.000
_cell.length_b   1.000
_cell.length_c   1.000
_cell.angle_alpha   90.00
_cell.angle_beta   90.00
_cell.angle_gamma   90.00
#
_symmetry.space_group_name_H-M   'P 1'
#
loop_
_entity.id
_entity.type
_entity.pdbx_description
1 polymer ?
#
loop_
_entity_poly.entity_id
_entity_poly.type
_entity_poly.pdbx_seq_one_letter_code
_entity_poly.pdbx_strand_id
1 'polypeptide(L)'
;MTLPGCATRIIEQPAPPPVAVPVRDTPPADLLVCPAAPQGFPTDETAAANLSPEIRAAAIRLASAYADLRGRFARLISWHGSACEEAN
;
A
#
# COMPACT_ATOMS: atom_id res chain seq x y z
N MET A 1 -71.80 0.16 -18.04
CA MET A 1 -70.96 -0.93 -17.50
C MET A 1 -69.50 -0.53 -17.67
N THR A 2 -68.87 -0.05 -16.61
CA THR A 2 -67.46 0.36 -16.57
C THR A 2 -66.63 -0.82 -16.08
N LEU A 3 -65.68 -1.29 -16.89
CA LEU A 3 -64.74 -2.36 -16.53
C LEU A 3 -63.75 -1.83 -15.47
N PRO A 4 -63.40 -2.61 -14.43
CA PRO A 4 -62.40 -2.20 -13.47
C PRO A 4 -61.04 -2.18 -14.17
N GLY A 5 -60.49 -0.97 -14.33
CA GLY A 5 -59.19 -0.75 -14.94
C GLY A 5 -58.08 -1.43 -14.16
N CYS A 6 -57.11 -1.98 -14.90
CA CYS A 6 -55.87 -2.53 -14.39
C CYS A 6 -55.07 -1.44 -13.66
N ALA A 7 -55.25 -1.33 -12.35
CA ALA A 7 -54.33 -0.60 -11.50
C ALA A 7 -53.05 -1.42 -11.39
N THR A 8 -52.00 -1.03 -12.12
CA THR A 8 -50.65 -1.57 -11.96
C THR A 8 -50.23 -1.31 -10.51
N ARG A 9 -50.27 -2.36 -9.67
CA ARG A 9 -49.65 -2.28 -8.34
C ARG A 9 -48.14 -2.26 -8.57
N ILE A 10 -47.50 -1.15 -8.22
CA ILE A 10 -46.06 -1.14 -8.00
C ILE A 10 -45.86 -2.02 -6.77
N ILE A 11 -45.49 -3.28 -6.98
CA ILE A 11 -44.98 -4.11 -5.89
C ILE A 11 -43.60 -3.56 -5.62
N GLU A 12 -43.45 -2.85 -4.50
CA GLU A 12 -42.15 -2.43 -3.98
C GLU A 12 -41.38 -3.71 -3.65
N GLN A 13 -40.57 -4.15 -4.62
CA GLN A 13 -39.74 -5.32 -4.45
C GLN A 13 -38.63 -4.94 -3.47
N PRO A 14 -38.48 -5.65 -2.34
CA PRO A 14 -37.38 -5.41 -1.43
C PRO A 14 -36.06 -5.53 -2.19
N ALA A 15 -35.15 -4.58 -1.99
CA ALA A 15 -33.82 -4.66 -2.56
C ALA A 15 -33.17 -6.00 -2.14
N PRO A 16 -32.46 -6.69 -3.05
CA PRO A 16 -31.78 -7.92 -2.69
C PRO A 16 -30.79 -7.65 -1.54
N PRO A 17 -30.62 -8.60 -0.62
CA PRO A 17 -29.70 -8.43 0.50
C PRO A 17 -28.27 -8.23 -0.04
N PRO A 18 -27.45 -7.41 0.64
CA PRO A 18 -26.07 -7.21 0.23
C PRO A 18 -25.31 -8.54 0.26
N VAL A 19 -24.66 -8.88 -0.86
CA VAL A 19 -23.79 -10.06 -0.96
C VAL A 19 -22.37 -9.63 -0.62
N ALA A 20 -21.84 -10.14 0.50
CA ALA A 20 -20.43 -9.98 0.82
C ALA A 20 -19.61 -10.91 -0.09
N VAL A 21 -18.89 -10.33 -1.05
CA VAL A 21 -17.91 -11.08 -1.85
C VAL A 21 -16.57 -11.00 -1.13
N PRO A 22 -15.99 -12.13 -0.69
CA PRO A 22 -14.68 -12.12 -0.08
C PRO A 22 -13.64 -11.74 -1.14
N VAL A 23 -13.16 -10.50 -1.08
CA VAL A 23 -11.98 -10.07 -1.84
C VAL A 23 -10.76 -10.41 -1.01
N ARG A 24 -10.24 -11.63 -1.16
CA ARG A 24 -8.92 -12.00 -0.63
C ARG A 24 -8.05 -12.50 -1.75
N ASP A 25 -7.67 -11.60 -2.64
CA ASP A 25 -6.57 -11.81 -3.56
C ASP A 25 -5.27 -11.63 -2.76
N THR A 26 -4.76 -12.73 -2.19
CA THR A 26 -3.39 -12.72 -1.67
C THR A 26 -2.47 -12.36 -2.84
N PRO A 27 -1.66 -11.30 -2.74
CA PRO A 27 -0.76 -10.90 -3.81
C PRO A 27 0.23 -12.03 -4.15
N PRO A 28 0.77 -12.04 -5.38
CA PRO A 28 1.92 -12.86 -5.72
C PRO A 28 3.01 -12.79 -4.64
N ALA A 29 3.60 -13.93 -4.31
CA ALA A 29 4.49 -14.07 -3.15
C ALA A 29 5.74 -13.17 -3.23
N ASP A 30 6.20 -12.85 -4.44
CA ASP A 30 7.31 -11.93 -4.71
C ASP A 30 7.01 -10.49 -4.24
N LEU A 31 5.75 -10.05 -4.29
CA LEU A 31 5.32 -8.75 -3.77
C LEU A 31 5.25 -8.71 -2.24
N LEU A 32 5.30 -9.87 -1.59
CA LEU A 32 5.33 -10.03 -0.14
C LEU A 32 6.74 -10.29 0.40
N VAL A 33 7.76 -10.30 -0.47
CA VAL A 33 9.16 -10.39 -0.05
C VAL A 33 9.60 -9.06 0.54
N CYS A 34 10.17 -9.11 1.73
CA CYS A 34 10.67 -7.93 2.40
C CYS A 34 11.85 -7.32 1.63
N PRO A 35 11.80 -6.01 1.31
CA PRO A 35 12.90 -5.36 0.61
C PRO A 35 14.14 -5.32 1.49
N ALA A 36 15.26 -5.79 0.94
CA ALA A 36 16.56 -5.68 1.59
C ALA A 36 16.93 -4.20 1.76
N ALA A 37 17.43 -3.83 2.95
CA ALA A 37 17.96 -2.50 3.17
C ALA A 37 19.28 -2.35 2.42
N PRO A 38 19.46 -1.28 1.62
CA PRO A 38 20.73 -1.02 0.97
C PRO A 38 21.79 -0.68 2.01
N GLN A 39 23.04 -1.01 1.70
CA GLN A 39 24.15 -0.59 2.54
C GLN A 39 24.24 0.94 2.54
N GLY A 40 24.33 1.53 3.73
CA GLY A 40 24.46 2.97 3.90
C GLY A 40 25.79 3.52 3.39
N PHE A 41 25.91 4.85 3.37
CA PHE A 41 27.18 5.50 3.09
C PHE A 41 28.24 5.09 4.14
N PRO A 42 29.53 5.03 3.76
CA PRO A 42 30.60 4.87 4.72
C PRO A 42 30.52 5.94 5.82
N THR A 43 30.69 5.54 7.07
CA THR A 43 30.69 6.44 8.24
C THR A 43 32.04 7.11 8.48
N ASP A 44 33.06 6.70 7.72
CA ASP A 44 34.33 7.40 7.59
C ASP A 44 34.07 8.89 7.28
N GLU A 45 34.58 9.77 8.16
CA GLU A 45 34.37 11.23 8.02
C GLU A 45 34.97 11.80 6.74
N THR A 46 36.01 11.17 6.17
CA THR A 46 36.65 11.62 4.93
C THR A 46 35.75 11.41 3.71
N ALA A 47 34.92 10.37 3.70
CA ALA A 47 33.97 10.10 2.62
C ALA A 47 32.81 11.12 2.60
N ALA A 48 32.29 11.49 3.78
CA ALA A 48 31.22 12.48 3.90
C ALA A 48 31.70 13.92 3.65
N ALA A 49 32.95 14.23 4.02
CA ALA A 49 33.55 15.56 3.85
C ALA A 49 33.79 15.95 2.38
N ASN A 50 33.90 14.97 1.47
CA ASN A 50 34.16 15.20 0.04
C ASN A 50 32.90 15.52 -0.79
N LEU A 51 31.71 15.46 -0.21
CA LEU A 51 30.46 15.77 -0.91
C LEU A 51 30.18 17.26 -0.85
N SER A 52 29.90 17.88 -2.00
CA SER A 52 29.40 19.26 -2.01
C SER A 52 28.07 19.34 -1.24
N PRO A 53 27.75 20.49 -0.62
CA PRO A 53 26.51 20.65 0.14
C PRO A 53 25.25 20.32 -0.68
N GLU A 54 25.26 20.64 -1.98
CA GLU A 54 24.14 20.37 -2.89
C GLU A 54 23.94 18.87 -3.12
N ILE A 55 25.03 18.13 -3.33
CA ILE A 55 24.98 16.67 -3.51
C ILE A 55 24.55 15.99 -2.21
N ARG A 56 25.05 16.46 -1.06
CA ARG A 56 24.62 15.97 0.25
C ARG A 56 23.13 16.19 0.47
N ALA A 57 22.61 17.36 0.13
CA ALA A 57 21.18 17.65 0.23
C ALA A 57 20.35 16.76 -0.71
N ALA A 58 20.82 16.49 -1.93
CA ALA A 58 20.17 15.57 -2.85
C ALA A 58 20.17 14.13 -2.33
N ALA A 59 21.29 13.66 -1.80
CA ALA A 59 21.42 12.32 -1.21
C ALA A 59 20.46 12.13 -0.02
N ILE A 60 20.35 13.12 0.86
CA ILE A 60 19.39 13.10 1.98
C ILE A 60 17.96 12.99 1.46
N ARG A 61 17.57 13.80 0.46
CA ARG A 61 16.21 13.74 -0.12
C ARG A 61 15.90 12.35 -0.69
N LEU A 62 16.85 11.75 -1.41
CA LEU A 62 16.70 10.40 -1.95
C LEU A 62 16.57 9.36 -0.85
N ALA A 63 17.43 9.41 0.18
CA ALA A 63 17.39 8.49 1.31
C ALA A 63 16.07 8.58 2.08
N SER A 64 15.57 9.80 2.33
CA SER A 64 14.27 10.01 2.99
C SER A 64 13.11 9.45 2.16
N ALA A 65 13.06 9.74 0.86
CA ALA A 65 12.01 9.21 -0.02
C ALA A 65 12.02 7.68 -0.08
N TYR A 66 13.21 7.08 -0.11
CA TYR A 66 13.36 5.63 -0.06
C TYR A 66 12.89 5.05 1.28
N ALA A 67 13.24 5.67 2.41
CA ALA A 67 12.80 5.24 3.73
C ALA A 67 11.26 5.25 3.84
N ASP A 68 10.62 6.32 3.35
CA ASP A 68 9.16 6.43 3.31
C ASP A 68 8.52 5.33 2.45
N LEU A 69 9.07 5.06 1.27
CA LEU A 69 8.60 4.01 0.37
C LEU A 69 8.73 2.62 1.03
N ARG A 70 9.89 2.33 1.63
CA ARG A 70 10.16 1.08 2.33
C ARG A 70 9.19 0.88 3.49
N GLY A 71 8.91 1.93 4.26
CA GLY A 71 7.96 1.91 5.36
C GLY A 71 6.52 1.60 4.90
N ARG A 72 6.09 2.15 3.75
CA ARG A 72 4.78 1.83 3.16
C ARG A 72 4.70 0.37 2.72
N PHE A 73 5.74 -0.14 2.06
CA PHE A 73 5.79 -1.55 1.66
C PHE A 73 5.79 -2.49 2.86
N ALA A 74 6.60 -2.23 3.89
CA ALA A 74 6.64 -3.06 5.09
C ALA A 74 5.25 -3.16 5.76
N ARG A 75 4.50 -2.04 5.81
CA ARG A 75 3.11 -2.04 6.32
C ARG A 75 2.15 -2.82 5.44
N LEU A 76 2.28 -2.72 4.11
CA LEU A 76 1.47 -3.50 3.17
C LEU A 76 1.75 -5.00 3.31
N ILE A 77 3.02 -5.39 3.43
CA ILE A 77 3.42 -6.78 3.62
C ILE A 77 2.89 -7.30 4.97
N SER A 78 2.98 -6.48 6.03
CA SER A 78 2.41 -6.79 7.34
C SER A 78 0.90 -6.96 7.31
N TRP A 79 0.18 -6.13 6.54
CA TRP A 79 -1.25 -6.27 6.32
C TRP A 79 -1.65 -7.64 5.75
N HIS A 80 -0.79 -8.23 4.92
CA HIS A 80 -1.00 -9.57 4.36
C HIS A 80 -0.59 -10.72 5.29
N GLY A 81 -0.10 -10.43 6.50
CA GLY A 81 0.14 -11.41 7.57
C GLY A 81 1.60 -11.81 7.77
N SER A 82 2.55 -11.16 7.10
CA SER A 82 4.00 -11.39 7.25
C SER A 82 4.68 -10.12 7.75
N ALA A 83 5.45 -10.19 8.83
CA ALA A 83 6.24 -9.04 9.30
C ALA A 83 7.61 -9.02 8.62
N CYS A 84 8.03 -7.86 8.12
CA CYS A 84 9.43 -7.64 7.77
C CYS A 84 10.20 -7.33 9.04
N GLU A 85 11.28 -8.07 9.33
CA GLU A 85 12.23 -7.63 10.35
C GLU A 85 12.81 -6.28 9.93
N GLU A 86 12.76 -5.31 10.84
CA GLU A 86 13.47 -4.06 10.66
C GLU A 86 14.97 -4.38 10.73
N ALA A 87 15.65 -4.29 9.58
CA ALA A 87 17.11 -4.26 9.56
C ALA A 87 17.58 -3.05 10.38
N ASN A 88 18.10 -3.31 11.58
CA ASN A 88 18.80 -2.37 12.46
C ASN A 88 20.06 -1.82 11.76
#